data_AF-A0A1G6E163-F1
#
_entry.id   AF-A0A1G6E163-F1
#
_cell.length_a   1.000
_cell.length_b   1.000
_cell.length_c   1.000
_cell.angle_alpha   90.00
_cell.angle_beta   90.00
_cell.angle_gamma   90.00
#
_symmetry.space_group_name_H-M   'P 1'
#
loop_
_entity.id
_entity.type
_entity.pdbx_description
1 polymer ?
#
loop_
_entity_poly.entity_id
_entity_poly.type
_entity_poly.pdbx_seq_one_letter_code
_entity_poly.pdbx_strand_id
1 'polypeptide(L)' 'MDIQSTKIELVKTILAIENNEFIQKVADFISREKVDFWNELSASQQNEIKQGIEELDNGKRVSYDSFLKKIS' A
#
# COMPACT_ATOMS: atom_id res chain seq x y z
N MET A 1 18.63 -15.17 -1.75
CA MET A 1 18.97 -14.03 -0.88
C MET A 1 18.66 -14.45 0.54
N ASP A 2 19.64 -14.41 1.44
CA ASP A 2 19.39 -14.69 2.86
C ASP A 2 18.78 -13.45 3.52
N ILE A 3 17.53 -13.58 3.97
CA ILE A 3 16.74 -12.46 4.49
C ILE A 3 17.37 -11.85 5.76
N GLN A 4 18.09 -12.64 6.55
CA GLN A 4 18.74 -12.15 7.76
C GLN A 4 19.95 -11.29 7.42
N SER A 5 20.78 -11.74 6.48
CA SER A 5 21.89 -10.97 5.94
C SER A 5 21.43 -9.64 5.33
N THR A 6 20.36 -9.66 4.53
CA THR A 6 19.78 -8.44 3.93
C THR A 6 19.30 -7.44 4.98
N LYS A 7 18.65 -7.89 6.06
CA LYS A 7 18.22 -7.01 7.16
C LYS A 7 19.40 -6.30 7.82
N ILE A 8 20.47 -7.04 8.09
CA ILE A 8 21.68 -6.50 8.71
C ILE A 8 22.33 -5.44 7.81
N GLU A 9 22.42 -5.71 6.52
CA GLU A 9 22.99 -4.79 5.54
C GLU A 9 22.19 -3.49 5.44
N LEU A 10 20.86 -3.56 5.40
CA LEU A 10 19.98 -2.38 5.40
C LEU A 10 20.18 -1.52 6.65
N VAL A 11 20.24 -2.13 7.85
CA VAL A 11 20.48 -1.39 9.10
C VAL A 11 21.83 -0.70 9.08
N LYS A 12 22.89 -1.38 8.63
CA LYS A 12 24.24 -0.80 8.52
C LYS A 12 24.26 0.39 7.56
N THR A 13 23.60 0.26 6.41
CA THR A 13 23.49 1.33 5.42
C THR A 13 22.77 2.54 6.00
N ILE A 14 21.66 2.35 6.71
CA ILE A 14 20.93 3.45 7.37
C ILE A 14 21.80 4.15 8.41
N LEU A 15 22.55 3.40 9.23
CA LEU A 15 23.44 3.98 10.26
C LEU A 15 24.59 4.81 9.67
N ALA A 16 25.00 4.53 8.43
CA ALA A 16 26.08 5.25 7.75
C ALA A 16 25.64 6.55 7.06
N ILE A 17 24.33 6.84 7.00
CA ILE A 17 23.81 8.02 6.30
C ILE A 17 23.76 9.22 7.23
N GLU A 18 24.41 10.32 6.82
CA GLU A 18 24.43 11.59 7.57
C GLU A 18 23.35 12.58 7.11
N ASN A 19 22.68 12.29 5.99
CA ASN A 19 21.63 13.15 5.45
C ASN A 19 20.32 12.98 6.23
N ASN A 20 20.04 13.93 7.13
CA ASN A 20 18.83 13.95 7.96
C ASN A 20 17.52 13.92 7.16
N GLU A 21 17.46 14.60 6.01
CA GLU A 21 16.25 14.60 5.16
C GLU A 21 15.97 13.20 4.61
N PHE A 22 17.03 12.48 4.21
CA PHE A 22 16.91 11.11 3.73
C PHE A 22 16.48 10.16 4.85
N ILE A 23 17.09 10.28 6.05
CA ILE A 23 16.70 9.49 7.22
C ILE A 23 15.22 9.70 7.56
N GLN A 24 14.72 10.94 7.48
CA GLN A 24 13.31 11.22 7.72
C GLN A 24 12.40 10.52 6.70
N LYS A 25 12.74 10.55 5.40
CA LYS A 25 11.97 9.84 4.36
C LYS A 25 11.91 8.33 4.59
N VAL A 26 13.03 7.73 5.02
CA VAL A 26 13.08 6.29 5.35
C VAL A 26 12.21 5.98 6.58
N ALA A 27 12.26 6.83 7.62
CA ALA A 27 11.41 6.68 8.80
C ALA A 27 9.92 6.77 8.45
N ASP A 28 9.53 7.75 7.63
CA ASP A 28 8.16 7.92 7.16
C ASP A 28 7.70 6.70 6.36
N PHE A 29 8.54 6.18 5.46
CA PHE A 29 8.24 4.96 4.68
C PHE A 29 7.99 3.74 5.58
N ILE A 30 8.87 3.48 6.55
CA ILE A 30 8.70 2.37 7.51
C ILE A 30 7.46 2.56 8.38
N SER A 31 7.12 3.80 8.72
CA SER A 31 5.91 4.09 9.50
C SER A 31 4.63 3.77 8.73
N ARG A 32 4.60 4.07 7.43
CA ARG A 32 3.46 3.79 6.53
C ARG A 32 3.28 2.31 6.25
N GLU A 33 4.36 1.53 6.16
CA GLU A 33 4.27 0.06 6.08
C GLU A 33 3.50 -0.57 7.25
N LYS A 34 3.45 0.10 8.41
CA LYS A 34 2.69 -0.36 9.58
C LYS A 34 1.25 0.13 9.61
N VAL A 35 0.90 1.10 8.77
CA VAL A 35 -0.43 1.67 8.71
C VAL A 35 -1.21 0.91 7.65
N ASP A 36 -2.30 0.26 8.04
CA ASP A 36 -3.27 -0.29 7.09
C ASP A 36 -3.73 0.83 6.15
N PHE A 37 -3.59 0.65 4.84
CA PHE A 37 -3.96 1.64 3.83
C PHE A 37 -5.39 2.13 4.02
N TRP A 38 -6.27 1.30 4.61
CA TRP A 38 -7.62 1.67 4.98
C TRP A 38 -7.68 2.97 5.81
N ASN A 39 -6.73 3.15 6.73
CA ASN A 39 -6.63 4.31 7.61
C ASN A 39 -6.08 5.56 6.91
N GLU A 40 -5.51 5.43 5.71
CA GLU A 40 -5.03 6.55 4.89
C GLU A 40 -6.12 7.11 3.96
N LEU A 41 -7.22 6.37 3.77
CA LEU A 41 -8.32 6.79 2.93
C LEU A 41 -9.17 7.89 3.59
N SER A 42 -9.56 8.90 2.81
CA SER A 42 -10.57 9.87 3.23
C SER A 42 -11.93 9.20 3.49
N ALA A 43 -12.78 9.85 4.28
CA ALA A 43 -14.14 9.35 4.54
C ALA A 43 -14.95 9.12 3.25
N SER A 44 -14.76 9.96 2.22
CA SER A 44 -15.41 9.76 0.92
C SER A 44 -14.96 8.48 0.24
N GLN A 45 -13.64 8.24 0.19
CA GLN A 45 -13.07 7.04 -0.43
C GLN A 45 -13.47 5.77 0.33
N GLN A 46 -13.48 5.80 1.67
CA GLN A 46 -13.96 4.68 2.47
C GLN A 46 -15.45 4.39 2.19
N ASN A 47 -16.28 5.43 2.06
CA ASN A 47 -17.71 5.27 1.75
C ASN A 47 -17.92 4.71 0.34
N GLU A 48 -17.18 5.20 -0.66
CA GLU A 48 -17.24 4.68 -2.03
C GLU A 48 -16.85 3.20 -2.09
N ILE A 49 -15.80 2.79 -1.39
CA ILE A 49 -15.38 1.38 -1.33
C ILE A 49 -16.46 0.52 -0.66
N LYS A 50 -17.04 0.98 0.46
CA LYS A 50 -18.15 0.27 1.13
C LYS A 50 -19.34 0.10 0.21
N GLN A 51 -19.74 1.18 -0.49
CA GLN A 51 -20.82 1.12 -1.46
C GLN A 51 -20.49 0.12 -2.59
N GLY A 52 -19.28 0.15 -3.13
CA GLY A 52 -18.85 -0.81 -4.14
C GLY A 52 -18.96 -2.26 -3.67
N ILE A 53 -18.54 -2.54 -2.43
CA ILE A 53 -18.68 -3.89 -1.83
C ILE A 53 -20.16 -4.28 -1.73
N GLU A 54 -21.03 -3.40 -1.22
CA GLU A 54 -22.48 -3.67 -1.17
C GLU A 54 -23.08 -3.92 -2.56
N GLU A 55 -22.63 -3.19 -3.58
CA GLU A 55 -23.07 -3.41 -4.96
C GLU A 55 -22.61 -4.77 -5.49
N LEU A 56 -21.37 -5.18 -5.21
CA LEU A 56 -20.85 -6.49 -5.58
C LEU A 56 -21.63 -7.63 -4.90
N ASP A 57 -21.95 -7.48 -3.61
CA ASP A 57 -22.72 -8.44 -2.82
C ASP A 57 -24.16 -8.55 -3.33
N ASN A 58 -24.76 -7.43 -3.75
CA ASN A 58 -26.06 -7.39 -4.42
C ASN A 58 -26.01 -7.90 -5.87
N GLY A 59 -24.89 -8.44 -6.33
CA GLY A 59 -24.74 -9.02 -7.66
C GLY A 59 -24.58 -8.00 -8.79
N LYS A 60 -24.43 -6.70 -8.49
CA LYS A 60 -24.13 -5.64 -9.46
C LYS A 60 -22.65 -5.69 -9.86
N ARG A 61 -22.23 -6.83 -10.38
CA ARG A 61 -20.84 -7.12 -10.73
C ARG A 61 -20.75 -7.77 -12.09
N VAL A 62 -19.64 -7.52 -12.76
CA VAL A 62 -19.23 -8.22 -13.98
C VAL A 62 -17.85 -8.84 -13.74
N SER A 63 -17.55 -9.93 -14.44
CA SER A 63 -16.20 -10.48 -14.35
C SER A 63 -15.18 -9.50 -14.94
N TYR A 64 -14.00 -9.44 -14.33
CA TYR A 64 -12.91 -8.57 -14.79
C TYR A 64 -12.52 -8.86 -16.24
N ASP A 65 -12.42 -10.14 -16.61
CA ASP A 65 -12.11 -10.56 -17.97
C ASP A 65 -13.18 -10.10 -18.99
N SER A 66 -14.46 -10.19 -18.61
CA SER A 66 -15.56 -9.70 -19.46
C SER A 66 -15.51 -8.19 -19.65
N PHE A 67 -15.10 -7.44 -18.62
CA PHE A 67 -14.94 -6.00 -18.71
C PHE A 67 -13.78 -5.62 -19.63
N LEU A 68 -12.60 -6.22 -19.45
CA LEU A 68 -11.42 -5.92 -20.28
C LEU A 68 -11.67 -6.15 -21.77
N LYS A 69 -12.37 -7.24 -22.11
CA LYS A 69 -12.77 -7.54 -23.50
C LYS A 69 -13.69 -6.49 -24.13
N LYS A 70 -14.38 -5.67 -23.34
CA LYS A 70 -15.25 -4.60 -23.85
C LYS A 70 -14.50 -3.29 -24.13
N ILE A 71 -13.34 -3.10 -23.51
CA ILE A 71 -12.55 -1.86 -23.60
C ILE A 71 -11.21 -2.03 -24.34
N SER A 72 -10.86 -3.28 -24.70
CA SER A 72 -9.75 -3.60 -25.60
C SER A 72 -10.23 -3.57 -27.04
#